data_AF-A0A6M0FFJ0-F1
#
_entry.id   AF-A0A6M0FFJ0-F1
#
_cell.length_a   1.000
_cell.length_b   1.000
_cell.length_c   1.000
_cell.angle_alpha   90.00
_cell.angle_beta   90.00
_cell.angle_gamma   90.00
#
_symmetry.space_group_name_H-M   'P 1'
#
loop_
_entity.id
_entity.type
_entity.pdbx_description
1 polymer ?
#
loop_
_entity_poly.entity_id
_entity_poly.type
_entity_poly.pdbx_seq_one_letter_code
_entity_poly.pdbx_strand_id
1 'polypeptide(L)'
;MLRKIDCNIWVAEQPLRFLGLDVGTRMTVISLKNDELAVISPIKIDHKIIEQFKEIGNVKHIIAPNLFHHLFLSDFKNIYPQAKGKHSAISSQLSAISNE
;
A
#
# COMPACT_ATOMS: atom_id res chain seq x y z
N MET A 1 10.10 -4.05 6.68
CA MET A 1 10.01 -3.64 8.10
C MET A 1 9.57 -2.20 8.18
N LEU A 2 8.60 -1.88 9.04
CA LEU A 2 8.20 -0.52 9.33
C LEU A 2 9.27 0.21 10.14
N ARG A 3 9.67 1.38 9.68
CA ARG A 3 10.55 2.33 10.35
C ARG A 3 9.76 3.60 10.63
N LYS A 4 9.68 3.98 11.90
CA LYS A 4 9.02 5.23 12.31
C LYS A 4 9.85 6.42 11.81
N ILE A 5 9.18 7.41 11.22
CA ILE A 5 9.81 8.64 10.74
C ILE A 5 9.26 9.90 11.42
N ASP A 6 8.07 9.81 12.01
CA ASP A 6 7.46 10.88 12.80
C ASP A 6 6.43 10.28 13.77
N CYS A 7 5.81 11.12 14.60
CA CYS A 7 4.58 10.85 15.32
C CYS A 7 3.52 10.31 14.35
N ASN A 8 3.10 9.07 14.58
CA ASN A 8 2.05 8.40 13.82
C ASN A 8 2.37 8.16 12.33
N ILE A 9 3.64 8.26 11.91
CA ILE A 9 4.04 8.02 10.52
C ILE A 9 5.21 7.01 10.47
N TRP A 10 5.04 5.99 9.63
CA TRP A 10 6.04 4.97 9.35
C TRP A 10 6.24 4.80 7.84
N VAL A 11 7.41 4.31 7.47
CA VAL A 11 7.71 3.87 6.12
C VAL A 11 8.26 2.44 6.12
N ALA A 12 7.97 1.68 5.09
CA ALA A 12 8.69 0.45 4.77
C ALA A 12 9.16 0.48 3.33
N GLU A 13 10.36 -0.05 3.12
CA GLU A 13 11.03 -0.01 1.82
C GLU A 13 11.46 -1.43 1.45
N GLN A 14 11.38 -1.76 0.17
CA GLN A 14 11.80 -3.05 -0.38
C GLN A 14 12.52 -2.83 -1.71
N PRO A 15 13.52 -3.66 -2.05
CA PRO A 15 14.04 -3.73 -3.40
C PRO A 15 12.93 -4.11 -4.38
N LEU A 16 12.92 -3.45 -5.54
CA LEU A 16 12.02 -3.77 -6.64
C LEU A 16 12.74 -3.47 -7.95
N ARG A 17 12.75 -4.47 -8.83
CA ARG A 17 13.18 -4.32 -10.22
C ARG A 17 11.97 -4.14 -11.11
N PHE A 18 11.97 -3.08 -11.91
CA PHE A 18 10.92 -2.81 -12.86
C PHE A 18 11.56 -2.49 -14.22
N LEU A 19 11.20 -3.25 -15.25
CA LEU A 19 11.77 -3.12 -16.61
C LEU A 19 13.31 -3.09 -16.64
N GLY A 20 13.95 -3.93 -15.83
CA GLY A 20 15.42 -4.01 -15.76
C GLY A 20 16.10 -2.92 -14.92
N LEU A 21 15.34 -1.99 -14.32
CA LEU A 21 15.87 -0.93 -13.47
C LEU A 21 15.62 -1.23 -11.98
N ASP A 22 16.64 -1.00 -11.15
CA ASP A 22 16.56 -1.05 -9.69
C ASP A 22 15.92 0.24 -9.15
N VAL A 23 14.58 0.27 -9.09
CA VAL A 23 13.79 1.44 -8.68
C VAL A 23 13.40 1.42 -7.20
N GLY A 24 13.35 0.23 -6.59
CA GLY A 24 12.85 0.06 -5.23
C GLY A 24 11.35 0.34 -5.10
N THR A 25 10.83 0.18 -3.89
CA THR A 25 9.46 0.55 -3.56
C THR A 25 9.36 0.99 -2.11
N ARG A 26 8.41 1.88 -1.82
CA ARG A 26 8.17 2.45 -0.49
C ARG A 26 6.67 2.50 -0.20
N MET A 27 6.30 1.98 0.95
CA MET A 27 4.98 2.13 1.56
C MET A 27 5.05 3.16 2.69
N THR A 28 4.05 4.02 2.77
CA THR A 28 3.83 4.92 3.91
C THR A 28 2.62 4.46 4.70
N VAL A 29 2.74 4.50 6.02
CA VAL A 29 1.69 4.10 6.96
C VAL A 29 1.44 5.27 7.90
N ILE A 30 0.17 5.66 8.01
CA ILE A 30 -0.26 6.77 8.84
C ILE A 30 -1.29 6.23 9.83
N SER A 31 -1.07 6.47 11.12
CA SER A 31 -2.08 6.22 12.14
C SER A 31 -3.10 7.36 12.17
N LEU A 32 -4.37 6.98 12.20
CA LEU A 32 -5.55 7.83 12.24
C LEU A 32 -6.20 7.71 13.63
N LYS A 33 -7.36 8.36 13.82
CA LYS A 33 -8.16 8.18 15.03
C LYS A 33 -8.64 6.72 15.17
N ASN A 34 -8.98 6.33 16.39
CA ASN A 34 -9.54 5.00 16.71
C ASN A 34 -8.63 3.82 16.32
N ASP A 35 -7.32 4.01 16.43
CA ASP A 35 -6.29 3.02 16.10
C ASP A 35 -6.41 2.49 14.66
N GLU A 36 -6.93 3.31 13.74
CA GLU A 36 -7.03 2.96 12.32
C GLU A 36 -5.76 3.35 11.57
N LEU A 37 -5.40 2.59 10.54
CA LEU A 37 -4.25 2.84 9.70
C LEU A 37 -4.66 3.13 8.26
N ALA A 38 -4.04 4.15 7.67
CA ALA A 38 -3.98 4.36 6.24
C ALA A 38 -2.64 3.87 5.69
N VAL A 39 -2.72 3.01 4.67
CA VAL A 39 -1.58 2.46 3.93
C VAL A 39 -1.57 3.09 2.55
N ILE A 40 -0.45 3.73 2.19
CA ILE A 40 -0.25 4.40 0.91
C ILE A 40 0.89 3.71 0.17
N SER A 41 0.70 3.45 -1.12
CA SER A 41 1.68 2.74 -1.96
C SER A 41 2.06 1.38 -1.36
N PRO A 42 1.09 0.44 -1.23
CA PRO A 42 1.36 -0.87 -0.63
C PRO A 42 2.52 -1.57 -1.34
N ILE A 43 3.37 -2.21 -0.55
CA ILE A 43 4.51 -3.03 -1.00
C ILE A 43 4.19 -4.52 -0.80
N LYS A 44 5.12 -5.43 -1.10
CA LYS A 44 4.90 -6.85 -0.81
C LYS A 44 4.70 -7.05 0.69
N ILE A 45 3.53 -7.57 1.07
CA ILE A 45 3.23 -7.86 2.46
C ILE A 45 3.91 -9.16 2.90
N ASP A 46 4.43 -9.16 4.12
CA ASP A 46 5.05 -10.32 4.76
C ASP A 46 4.58 -10.43 6.22
N HIS A 47 4.88 -11.55 6.87
CA HIS A 47 4.48 -11.81 8.26
C HIS A 47 4.97 -10.73 9.22
N LYS A 48 6.19 -10.22 9.01
CA LYS A 48 6.78 -9.18 9.87
C LYS A 48 5.99 -7.88 9.77
N ILE A 49 5.62 -7.44 8.56
CA ILE A 49 4.79 -6.25 8.35
C ILE A 49 3.40 -6.44 8.98
N ILE A 50 2.81 -7.63 8.87
CA ILE A 50 1.50 -7.94 9.47
C ILE A 50 1.56 -7.84 10.99
N GLU A 51 2.60 -8.39 11.63
CA GLU A 51 2.82 -8.29 13.07
C GLU A 51 3.00 -6.83 13.50
N GLN A 52 3.83 -6.07 12.79
CA GLN A 52 4.03 -4.65 13.08
C GLN A 52 2.74 -3.84 12.89
N PHE A 53 1.87 -4.20 11.93
CA PHE A 53 0.55 -3.58 11.83
C PHE A 53 -0.30 -3.86 13.06
N LYS A 54 -0.39 -5.12 13.51
CA LYS A 54 -1.16 -5.49 14.71
C LYS A 54 -0.74 -4.73 15.96
N GLU A 55 0.53 -4.37 16.07
CA GLU A 55 1.07 -3.58 17.19
C GLU A 55 0.65 -2.10 17.14
N ILE A 56 0.49 -1.53 15.94
CA ILE A 56 0.25 -0.08 15.78
C ILE A 56 -1.20 0.28 15.43
N GLY A 57 -2.02 -0.66 14.95
CA GLY A 57 -3.43 -0.41 14.64
C GLY A 57 -4.05 -1.34 13.59
N ASN A 58 -5.27 -1.02 13.17
CA ASN A 58 -6.02 -1.80 12.19
C ASN A 58 -6.01 -1.14 10.81
N VAL A 59 -5.60 -1.86 9.77
CA VAL A 59 -5.59 -1.34 8.39
C VAL A 59 -7.03 -1.11 7.91
N LYS A 60 -7.38 0.15 7.68
CA LYS A 60 -8.73 0.56 7.25
C LYS A 60 -8.77 1.21 5.88
N HIS A 61 -7.67 1.80 5.46
CA HIS A 61 -7.56 2.46 4.17
C HIS A 61 -6.32 1.98 3.43
N ILE A 62 -6.50 1.58 2.18
CA ILE A 62 -5.41 1.22 1.28
C ILE A 62 -5.52 2.11 0.05
N ILE A 63 -4.46 2.89 -0.20
CA ILE A 63 -4.40 3.90 -1.25
C ILE A 63 -3.30 3.47 -2.24
N ALA A 64 -3.72 3.10 -3.45
CA ALA A 64 -2.84 2.76 -4.55
C ALA A 64 -2.78 3.95 -5.53
N PRO A 65 -1.70 4.75 -5.53
CA PRO A 65 -1.68 6.05 -6.24
C PRO A 65 -1.47 5.94 -7.76
N ASN A 66 -1.10 4.78 -8.29
CA ASN A 66 -0.97 4.53 -9.72
C ASN A 66 -1.33 3.08 -10.08
N LEU A 67 -1.47 2.81 -11.38
CA LEU A 67 -1.84 1.51 -11.93
C LEU A 67 -0.89 0.39 -11.55
N PHE A 68 0.42 0.60 -11.55
CA PHE A 68 1.42 -0.45 -11.30
C PHE A 68 1.38 -1.03 -9.87
N HIS A 69 0.55 -0.47 -8.99
CA HIS A 69 0.34 -0.94 -7.62
C HIS A 69 -0.74 -2.04 -7.45
N HIS A 70 -1.34 -2.57 -8.54
CA HIS A 70 -2.16 -3.79 -8.44
C HIS A 70 -1.36 -5.02 -7.96
N LEU A 71 -0.02 -4.98 -8.07
CA LEU A 71 0.86 -6.06 -7.60
C LEU A 71 0.66 -6.41 -6.12
N PHE A 72 0.33 -5.43 -5.26
CA PHE A 72 0.24 -5.65 -3.82
C PHE A 72 -1.11 -5.27 -3.21
N LEU A 73 -1.95 -4.53 -3.94
CA LEU A 73 -3.27 -4.17 -3.46
C LEU A 73 -4.16 -5.41 -3.20
N SER A 74 -4.08 -6.41 -4.08
CA SER A 74 -4.85 -7.66 -3.94
C SER A 74 -4.46 -8.43 -2.68
N ASP A 75 -3.16 -8.57 -2.39
CA ASP A 75 -2.69 -9.25 -1.19
C ASP A 75 -3.16 -8.54 0.08
N PHE A 76 -3.05 -7.21 0.11
CA PHE A 76 -3.57 -6.41 1.21
C PHE A 76 -5.09 -6.56 1.37
N LYS A 77 -5.84 -6.65 0.27
CA LYS A 77 -7.30 -6.86 0.32
C LYS A 77 -7.69 -8.26 0.80
N ASN A 78 -6.91 -9.29 0.46
CA ASN A 78 -7.13 -10.64 0.94
C ASN A 78 -6.90 -10.74 2.46
N ILE A 79 -5.88 -10.04 2.99
CA ILE A 79 -5.56 -10.03 4.42
C ILE A 79 -6.49 -9.09 5.20
N TYR A 80 -6.84 -7.93 4.63
CA TYR A 80 -7.69 -6.91 5.24
C TYR A 80 -8.96 -6.67 4.40
N PRO A 81 -9.89 -7.63 4.34
CA PRO A 81 -11.07 -7.56 3.47
C PRO A 81 -12.00 -6.38 3.78
N GLN A 82 -11.98 -5.92 5.04
CA GLN A 82 -12.79 -4.78 5.51
C GLN A 82 -12.14 -3.41 5.23
N ALA A 83 -10.88 -3.37 4.78
CA ALA A 83 -10.22 -2.12 4.45
C ALA A 83 -10.82 -1.52 3.17
N LYS A 84 -11.08 -0.21 3.15
CA LYS A 84 -11.52 0.49 1.95
C LYS A 84 -10.32 0.71 1.03
N GLY A 85 -10.43 0.22 -0.21
CA GLY A 85 -9.40 0.42 -1.24
C GLY A 85 -9.86 1.50 -2.20
N LYS A 86 -9.07 2.54 -2.40
CA LYS A 86 -9.32 3.54 -3.45
C LYS A 86 -8.17 3.49 -4.45
N HIS A 87 -8.48 3.19 -5.70
CA HIS A 87 -7.59 3.45 -6.83
C HIS A 87 -7.72 4.94 -7.15
N SER A 88 -6.68 5.74 -6.98
CA SER A 88 -6.80 7.19 -7.21
C SER A 88 -6.61 7.61 -8.67
N ALA A 89 -6.35 6.68 -9.59
CA ALA A 89 -5.97 7.07 -10.95
C ALA A 89 -6.35 6.05 -12.04
N ILE A 90 -7.59 5.53 -12.13
CA ILE A 90 -8.03 4.81 -13.37
C ILE A 90 -9.56 4.76 -13.59
N SER A 91 -10.29 5.87 -13.56
CA SER A 91 -11.55 5.89 -14.36
C SER A 91 -11.31 6.40 -15.78
N SER A 92 -10.23 7.16 -16.02
CA SER A 92 -9.98 7.84 -17.30
C SER A 92 -8.93 7.18 -18.21
N GLN A 93 -8.04 6.31 -17.69
CA GLN A 93 -6.98 5.68 -18.50
C GLN A 93 -7.32 4.27 -19.00
N LEU A 94 -8.26 3.54 -18.37
CA LEU A 94 -8.72 2.24 -18.88
C LEU A 94 -9.59 2.39 -20.14
N SER A 95 -10.33 3.49 -20.30
CA SER A 95 -11.04 3.81 -21.53
C SER A 95 -10.13 4.17 -22.71
N ALA A 96 -8.85 4.45 -22.46
CA ALA A 96 -7.88 4.81 -23.49
C ALA A 96 -7.11 3.60 -24.04
N ILE A 97 -7.18 2.42 -23.39
CA ILE A 97 -6.46 1.20 -23.79
C ILE A 97 -7.43 0.12 -24.31
N SER A 98 -8.74 0.26 -24.08
CA SER A 98 -9.75 -0.67 -24.62
C SER A 98 -10.31 -0.28 -26.00
N ASN A 99 -9.69 0.68 -26.68
CA ASN A 99 -10.08 1.16 -28.02
C ASN A 99 -8.90 1.12 -29.00
N GLU A 100 -8.17 -0.01 -29.03
CA GLU A 100 -7.41 -0.42 -30.22
C GLU A 100 -7.73 -1.88 -30.55
#